data_AF-A0A348VUT8-F1
#
_entry.id   AF-A0A348VUT8-F1
#
_cell.length_a   1.000
_cell.length_b   1.000
_cell.length_c   1.000
_cell.angle_alpha   90.00
_cell.angle_beta   90.00
_cell.angle_gamma   90.00
#
_symmetry.space_group_name_H-M   'P 1'
#
loop_
_entity.id
_entity.type
_entity.pdbx_description
1 polymer ?
#
loop_
_entity_poly.entity_id
_entity_poly.type
_entity_poly.pdbx_seq_one_letter_code
_entity_poly.pdbx_strand_id
1 'polypeptide(L)'
;MKHPIVNSHTFARFTARLTAIVLFGALLLAVPFHAAFAQTAPDLGSAASFAVLAGPAVTCTDSTINGDVGSGLTGSAITQTNCTINGTVHQGDATAIAAYGDFLNAYDALALAQCDQTLTGTLAGLVLAPGVYCFEAAATLTGQLTLDGPANGVWIFKIGTLGTGALTGTNFSVVMSGGGQACNVYWWVAEAATMTTSNFQGTILAGAATTFTGGSLIGRDLAKAAATLTGVTVSACSPGTPPVVCKDKVTGGGWIMLPSGGKGTFGVTGGIKHGKFWGHLTYVDHGPKGSKVEDMKVKGTGVTSYAVVDAVTRHIEGTGKINGEAGYTYQVDVMDSGEPGRADMFSLRLSNGYTASGYLAGGNIQLHKKCRPLICQSSDNDDDEDDRDKDHDKDHDKD
;
A
#
# COMPACT_ATOMS: atom_id res chain seq x y z
N MET A 1 27.92 26.23 83.26
CA MET A 1 28.15 26.38 81.79
C MET A 1 28.14 25.00 81.17
N LYS A 2 27.59 24.84 79.96
CA LYS A 2 27.53 23.54 79.25
C LYS A 2 28.86 23.29 78.53
N HIS A 3 29.48 22.12 78.73
CA HIS A 3 30.49 21.55 77.83
C HIS A 3 30.06 20.14 77.41
N PRO A 4 30.42 19.68 76.20
CA PRO A 4 29.66 18.64 75.51
C PRO A 4 30.16 17.21 75.70
N ILE A 5 29.22 16.32 75.39
CA ILE A 5 29.27 14.86 75.24
C ILE A 5 30.53 14.34 74.54
N VAL A 6 31.16 13.32 75.12
CA VAL A 6 31.69 12.16 74.39
C VAL A 6 31.32 10.92 75.20
N ASN A 7 30.67 9.93 74.57
CA ASN A 7 30.63 8.58 75.14
C ASN A 7 30.74 7.55 74.00
N SER A 8 31.88 6.85 73.97
CA SER A 8 32.23 5.89 72.94
C SER A 8 31.78 4.48 73.33
N HIS A 9 31.01 3.81 72.47
CA HIS A 9 30.87 2.35 72.55
C HIS A 9 31.02 1.71 71.19
N THR A 10 32.25 1.25 70.94
CA THR A 10 32.57 0.28 69.88
C THR A 10 32.00 -1.07 70.29
N PHE A 11 31.20 -1.71 69.42
CA PHE A 11 31.03 -3.17 69.48
C PHE A 11 31.03 -3.74 68.07
N ALA A 12 31.95 -4.67 67.84
CA ALA A 12 32.15 -5.30 66.54
C ALA A 12 31.59 -6.73 66.55
N ARG A 13 30.84 -7.05 65.48
CA ARG A 13 30.75 -8.36 64.80
C ARG A 13 30.51 -9.60 65.68
N PHE A 14 29.38 -10.27 65.45
CA PHE A 14 29.40 -11.73 65.29
C PHE A 14 28.43 -12.22 64.19
N THR A 15 28.92 -13.20 63.45
CA THR A 15 28.46 -13.80 62.19
C THR A 15 27.19 -14.66 62.25
N ALA A 16 26.46 -14.75 61.13
CA ALA A 16 25.87 -16.01 60.64
C ALA A 16 25.73 -15.99 59.10
N ARG A 17 25.92 -17.14 58.43
CA ARG A 17 25.85 -17.31 56.97
C ARG A 17 24.50 -17.90 56.55
N LEU A 18 23.99 -17.55 55.37
CA LEU A 18 23.17 -18.45 54.54
C LEU A 18 23.14 -18.01 53.06
N THR A 19 23.07 -19.01 52.18
CA THR A 19 23.19 -18.95 50.71
C THR A 19 21.85 -18.77 50.00
N ALA A 20 21.81 -18.06 48.86
CA ALA A 20 21.01 -18.43 47.66
C ALA A 20 21.31 -17.52 46.44
N ILE A 21 21.06 -18.05 45.24
CA ILE A 21 21.28 -17.42 43.93
C ILE A 21 19.99 -16.75 43.43
N VAL A 22 20.00 -15.43 43.27
CA VAL A 22 19.13 -14.60 42.39
C VAL A 22 19.76 -13.19 42.29
N LEU A 23 19.65 -12.41 41.21
CA LEU A 23 18.97 -12.62 39.92
C LEU A 23 19.98 -12.49 38.74
N PHE A 24 19.60 -13.02 37.58
CA PHE A 24 20.01 -12.51 36.26
C PHE A 24 18.71 -12.09 35.56
N GLY A 25 18.40 -10.79 35.46
CA GLY A 25 17.13 -10.35 34.89
C GLY A 25 16.66 -8.96 35.29
N ALA A 26 17.14 -7.94 34.58
CA ALA A 26 16.48 -6.64 34.37
C ALA A 26 17.30 -5.76 33.38
N LEU A 27 17.47 -6.22 32.13
CA LEU A 27 17.93 -5.35 31.02
C LEU A 27 17.03 -5.54 29.79
N LEU A 28 15.74 -5.35 30.01
CA LEU A 28 14.67 -5.24 29.03
C LEU A 28 13.66 -4.28 29.62
N LEU A 29 13.41 -3.15 28.93
CA LEU A 29 12.32 -2.16 29.06
C LEU A 29 12.83 -0.72 28.94
N ALA A 30 13.19 -0.31 27.72
CA ALA A 30 13.09 1.08 27.23
C ALA A 30 13.31 1.17 25.70
N VAL A 31 12.75 0.24 24.90
CA VAL A 31 12.50 0.56 23.49
C VAL A 31 11.28 1.48 23.46
N PRO A 32 11.39 2.72 22.98
CA PRO A 32 10.21 3.55 22.79
C PRO A 32 9.33 2.90 21.74
N PHE A 33 8.18 2.38 22.17
CA PHE A 33 7.06 2.06 21.29
C PHE A 33 6.56 3.38 20.70
N HIS A 34 7.19 3.81 19.61
CA HIS A 34 6.62 4.80 18.73
C HIS A 34 5.36 4.16 18.13
N ALA A 35 4.19 4.63 18.56
CA ALA A 35 2.95 4.32 17.88
C ALA A 35 3.05 4.91 16.47
N ALA A 36 3.38 4.06 15.49
CA ALA A 36 3.38 4.47 14.09
C ALA A 36 1.93 4.81 13.72
N PHE A 37 1.64 6.10 13.61
CA PHE A 37 0.45 6.54 12.89
C PHE A 37 0.61 6.02 11.46
N ALA A 38 -0.32 5.17 11.02
CA ALA A 38 -0.31 4.65 9.66
C ALA A 38 -0.64 5.83 8.72
N GLN A 39 0.40 6.49 8.22
CA GLN A 39 0.23 7.67 7.39
C GLN A 39 -0.48 7.29 6.09
N THR A 40 -1.50 8.05 5.73
CA THR A 40 -2.26 7.81 4.50
C THR A 40 -1.42 8.22 3.29
N ALA A 41 -1.30 7.32 2.33
CA ALA A 41 -0.70 7.63 1.03
C ALA A 41 -1.50 8.76 0.33
N PRO A 42 -0.84 9.80 -0.21
CA PRO A 42 -1.50 10.81 -1.03
C PRO A 42 -2.23 10.18 -2.22
N ASP A 43 -3.50 10.55 -2.40
CA ASP A 43 -4.25 10.19 -3.61
C ASP A 43 -3.70 11.03 -4.78
N LEU A 44 -3.18 10.35 -5.80
CA LEU A 44 -2.64 10.96 -7.01
C LEU A 44 -3.69 11.02 -8.14
N GLY A 45 -4.89 10.48 -7.93
CA GLY A 45 -5.92 10.38 -8.97
C GLY A 45 -5.39 9.73 -10.25
N SER A 46 -5.68 10.33 -11.39
CA SER A 46 -5.18 9.90 -12.70
C SER A 46 -3.69 10.20 -12.94
N ALA A 47 -3.02 11.01 -12.12
CA ALA A 47 -1.55 11.13 -12.16
C ALA A 47 -0.84 9.83 -11.76
N ALA A 48 -1.53 8.91 -11.08
CA ALA A 48 -0.98 7.62 -10.67
C ALA A 48 -0.52 6.71 -11.84
N SER A 49 -1.05 6.88 -13.06
CA SER A 49 -0.62 6.07 -14.22
C SER A 49 0.67 6.57 -14.87
N PHE A 50 1.10 7.81 -14.59
CA PHE A 50 2.24 8.43 -15.25
C PHE A 50 3.57 8.11 -14.56
N ALA A 51 4.58 7.78 -15.36
CA ALA A 51 5.99 7.73 -14.95
C ALA A 51 6.57 9.15 -14.83
N VAL A 52 6.22 10.01 -15.78
CA VAL A 52 6.65 11.42 -15.86
C VAL A 52 5.45 12.25 -16.30
N LEU A 53 5.14 13.32 -15.56
CA LEU A 53 4.07 14.25 -15.88
C LEU A 53 4.48 15.68 -15.55
N ALA A 54 4.48 16.55 -16.55
CA ALA A 54 4.87 17.95 -16.41
C ALA A 54 3.76 18.89 -16.88
N GLY A 55 3.82 20.16 -16.49
CA GLY A 55 2.89 21.17 -16.99
C GLY A 55 3.16 21.52 -18.48
N PRO A 56 4.07 22.46 -18.76
CA PRO A 56 4.31 22.97 -20.12
C PRO A 56 5.13 22.02 -21.01
N ALA A 57 6.06 21.23 -20.48
CA ALA A 57 6.92 20.39 -21.31
C ALA A 57 7.58 19.20 -20.58
N VAL A 58 7.78 18.10 -21.29
CA VAL A 58 8.72 17.04 -20.92
C VAL A 58 9.85 17.00 -21.96
N THR A 59 11.10 16.99 -21.52
CA THR A 59 12.28 16.77 -22.37
C THR A 59 13.00 15.50 -21.92
N CYS A 60 13.12 14.53 -22.82
CA CYS A 60 13.77 13.25 -22.57
C CYS A 60 14.92 13.01 -23.55
N THR A 61 16.13 12.87 -23.02
CA THR A 61 17.38 12.72 -23.79
C THR A 61 18.16 11.50 -23.32
N ASP A 62 18.58 10.62 -24.24
CA ASP A 62 19.41 9.43 -23.96
C ASP A 62 18.91 8.58 -22.76
N SER A 63 17.60 8.51 -22.55
CA SER A 63 16.96 7.97 -21.33
C SER A 63 15.95 6.88 -21.65
N THR A 64 15.62 6.03 -20.67
CA THR A 64 14.56 5.02 -20.78
C THR A 64 13.49 5.26 -19.73
N ILE A 65 12.23 5.36 -20.14
CA ILE A 65 11.08 5.55 -19.25
C ILE A 65 10.13 4.35 -19.42
N ASN A 66 9.92 3.59 -18.35
CA ASN A 66 8.99 2.45 -18.31
C ASN A 66 7.68 2.89 -17.66
N GLY A 67 6.73 3.36 -18.47
CA GLY A 67 5.42 3.87 -18.07
C GLY A 67 5.02 5.12 -18.88
N ASP A 68 3.80 5.62 -18.64
CA ASP A 68 3.21 6.71 -19.44
C ASP A 68 3.92 8.05 -19.18
N VAL A 69 4.01 8.90 -20.22
CA VAL A 69 4.64 10.22 -20.17
C VAL A 69 3.67 11.29 -20.63
N GLY A 70 3.45 12.31 -19.82
CA GLY A 70 2.43 13.34 -20.05
C GLY A 70 2.94 14.77 -19.97
N SER A 71 2.32 15.66 -20.75
CA SER A 71 2.46 17.10 -20.58
C SER A 71 1.09 17.79 -20.59
N GLY A 72 0.68 18.32 -19.44
CA GLY A 72 -0.72 18.57 -19.10
C GLY A 72 -1.26 19.98 -19.33
N LEU A 73 -0.50 20.89 -19.93
CA LEU A 73 -1.01 22.21 -20.36
C LEU A 73 -1.36 22.23 -21.85
N THR A 74 -2.33 23.06 -22.24
CA THR A 74 -2.68 23.25 -23.64
C THR A 74 -1.52 23.86 -24.42
N GLY A 75 -1.13 23.25 -25.55
CA GLY A 75 0.03 23.68 -26.33
C GLY A 75 1.38 23.22 -25.75
N SER A 76 1.38 22.24 -24.86
CA SER A 76 2.58 21.63 -24.29
C SER A 76 3.43 20.86 -25.31
N ALA A 77 4.68 20.59 -24.94
CA ALA A 77 5.64 19.84 -25.75
C ALA A 77 6.11 18.56 -25.07
N ILE A 78 6.33 17.48 -25.84
CA ILE A 78 7.14 16.34 -25.40
C ILE A 78 8.26 16.17 -26.43
N THR A 79 9.50 16.43 -25.99
CA THR A 79 10.70 16.34 -26.83
C THR A 79 11.46 15.07 -26.48
N GLN A 80 11.72 14.22 -27.47
CA GLN A 80 12.45 12.96 -27.32
C GLN A 80 13.71 13.00 -28.19
N THR A 81 14.88 12.70 -27.61
CA THR A 81 16.16 12.61 -28.32
C THR A 81 16.88 11.35 -27.85
N ASN A 82 16.93 10.31 -28.68
CA ASN A 82 17.40 8.96 -28.27
C ASN A 82 16.71 8.41 -27.01
N CYS A 83 15.49 8.86 -26.71
CA CYS A 83 14.72 8.43 -25.56
C CYS A 83 13.85 7.23 -25.93
N THR A 84 13.78 6.22 -25.05
CA THR A 84 12.86 5.08 -25.16
C THR A 84 11.74 5.23 -24.14
N ILE A 85 10.50 5.32 -24.60
CA ILE A 85 9.31 5.35 -23.73
C ILE A 85 8.54 4.04 -23.93
N ASN A 86 8.58 3.17 -22.92
CA ASN A 86 7.83 1.92 -22.84
C ASN A 86 6.49 2.18 -22.15
N GLY A 87 5.65 3.00 -22.80
CA GLY A 87 4.36 3.48 -22.30
C GLY A 87 3.70 4.41 -23.31
N THR A 88 2.56 5.00 -22.93
CA THR A 88 1.80 5.93 -23.78
C THR A 88 2.32 7.36 -23.62
N VAL A 89 2.40 8.10 -24.73
CA VAL A 89 2.80 9.52 -24.73
C VAL A 89 1.57 10.40 -24.88
N HIS A 90 1.26 11.19 -23.85
CA HIS A 90 0.09 12.05 -23.75
C HIS A 90 0.50 13.53 -23.83
N GLN A 91 0.58 14.09 -25.03
CA GLN A 91 0.98 15.48 -25.25
C GLN A 91 -0.24 16.41 -25.33
N GLY A 92 -0.55 17.11 -24.24
CA GLY A 92 -1.62 18.11 -24.20
C GLY A 92 -3.02 17.57 -24.46
N ASP A 93 -3.22 16.26 -24.33
CA ASP A 93 -4.51 15.59 -24.51
C ASP A 93 -5.35 15.60 -23.23
N ALA A 94 -6.60 15.14 -23.32
CA ALA A 94 -7.53 15.12 -22.18
C ALA A 94 -7.01 14.26 -21.00
N THR A 95 -6.23 13.22 -21.26
CA THR A 95 -5.68 12.33 -20.23
C THR A 95 -4.56 13.04 -19.46
N ALA A 96 -3.60 13.66 -20.15
CA ALA A 96 -2.54 14.43 -19.50
C ALA A 96 -3.07 15.69 -18.81
N ILE A 97 -4.09 16.36 -19.37
CA ILE A 97 -4.72 17.53 -18.73
C ILE A 97 -5.43 17.12 -17.43
N ALA A 98 -6.21 16.02 -17.44
CA ALA A 98 -6.87 15.50 -16.24
C ALA A 98 -5.85 15.06 -15.18
N ALA A 99 -4.85 14.27 -15.57
CA ALA A 99 -3.79 13.82 -14.68
C ALA A 99 -2.99 14.99 -14.08
N TYR A 100 -2.74 16.05 -14.85
CA TYR A 100 -2.05 17.22 -14.35
C TYR A 100 -2.91 18.01 -13.34
N GLY A 101 -4.23 18.07 -13.55
CA GLY A 101 -5.17 18.57 -12.54
C GLY A 101 -5.15 17.76 -11.25
N ASP A 102 -5.18 16.42 -11.34
CA ASP A 102 -5.10 15.55 -10.17
C ASP A 102 -3.76 15.66 -9.43
N PHE A 103 -2.65 15.79 -10.16
CA PHE A 103 -1.34 16.10 -9.58
C PHE A 103 -1.35 17.42 -8.80
N LEU A 104 -1.95 18.48 -9.35
CA LEU A 104 -2.06 19.76 -8.64
C LEU A 104 -2.89 19.63 -7.36
N ASN A 105 -4.01 18.89 -7.40
CA ASN A 105 -4.82 18.61 -6.21
C ASN A 105 -4.02 17.83 -5.16
N ALA A 106 -3.26 16.81 -5.56
CA ALA A 106 -2.40 16.03 -4.69
C ALA A 106 -1.26 16.87 -4.09
N TYR A 107 -0.64 17.75 -4.88
CA TYR A 107 0.39 18.68 -4.44
C TYR A 107 -0.14 19.65 -3.37
N ASP A 108 -1.30 20.26 -3.60
CA ASP A 108 -1.90 21.23 -2.67
C ASP A 108 -2.41 20.53 -1.39
N ALA A 109 -2.97 19.33 -1.49
CA ALA A 109 -3.37 18.53 -0.33
C ALA A 109 -2.15 18.12 0.54
N LEU A 110 -1.06 17.69 -0.10
CA LEU A 110 0.16 17.26 0.57
C LEU A 110 0.91 18.42 1.24
N ALA A 111 0.78 19.65 0.71
CA ALA A 111 1.28 20.86 1.35
C ALA A 111 0.70 21.06 2.77
N LEU A 112 -0.54 20.60 3.02
CA LEU A 112 -1.22 20.71 4.32
C LEU A 112 -0.87 19.60 5.32
N ALA A 113 -0.23 18.51 4.89
CA ALA A 113 0.14 17.40 5.76
C ALA A 113 1.07 17.87 6.90
N GLN A 114 0.79 17.44 8.13
CA GLN A 114 1.57 17.82 9.30
C GLN A 114 2.89 17.05 9.36
N CYS A 115 3.93 17.68 9.91
CA CYS A 115 5.25 17.08 10.07
C CYS A 115 5.30 16.25 11.37
N ASP A 116 5.72 14.99 11.28
CA ASP A 116 6.05 14.20 12.47
C ASP A 116 7.43 14.60 13.01
N GLN A 117 8.38 14.87 12.10
CA GLN A 117 9.75 15.23 12.41
C GLN A 117 10.31 16.30 11.46
N THR A 118 10.90 17.36 11.99
CA THR A 118 11.72 18.29 11.22
C THR A 118 13.16 17.80 11.18
N LEU A 119 13.69 17.56 9.98
CA LEU A 119 15.06 17.15 9.71
C LEU A 119 15.91 18.35 9.26
N THR A 120 17.20 18.29 9.56
CA THR A 120 18.19 19.29 9.13
C THR A 120 19.47 18.59 8.67
N GLY A 121 20.16 19.16 7.69
CA GLY A 121 21.42 18.61 7.17
C GLY A 121 21.23 17.41 6.24
N THR A 122 21.90 16.30 6.55
CA THR A 122 22.02 15.14 5.65
C THR A 122 21.06 14.00 6.01
N LEU A 123 20.68 13.21 4.99
CA LEU A 123 19.99 11.92 5.17
C LEU A 123 20.93 10.71 5.07
N ALA A 124 22.23 10.93 4.82
CA ALA A 124 23.22 9.87 4.68
C ALA A 124 23.36 9.03 5.97
N GLY A 125 23.19 7.71 5.83
CA GLY A 125 23.29 6.75 6.94
C GLY A 125 22.06 6.71 7.86
N LEU A 126 21.01 7.49 7.58
CA LEU A 126 19.76 7.42 8.33
C LEU A 126 18.94 6.19 7.93
N VAL A 127 18.28 5.59 8.92
CA VAL A 127 17.26 4.56 8.74
C VAL A 127 15.95 5.13 9.28
N LEU A 128 14.96 5.32 8.41
CA LEU A 128 13.70 5.98 8.75
C LEU A 128 12.52 5.01 8.64
N ALA A 129 11.73 4.93 9.70
CA ALA A 129 10.44 4.25 9.73
C ALA A 129 9.38 5.05 8.92
N PRO A 130 8.20 4.47 8.62
CA PRO A 130 7.09 5.22 8.04
C PRO A 130 6.74 6.49 8.85
N GLY A 131 6.46 7.59 8.15
CA GLY A 131 6.17 8.90 8.77
C GLY A 131 6.36 10.10 7.82
N VAL A 132 6.08 11.31 8.35
CA VAL A 132 6.22 12.59 7.65
C VAL A 132 7.44 13.38 8.14
N TYR A 133 8.41 13.53 7.25
CA TYR A 133 9.69 14.17 7.49
C TYR A 133 9.77 15.51 6.74
N CYS A 134 10.13 16.59 7.44
CA CYS A 134 10.09 17.94 6.88
C CYS A 134 11.45 18.64 6.91
N PHE A 135 11.79 19.35 5.85
CA PHE A 135 12.85 20.34 5.81
C PHE A 135 12.20 21.72 5.67
N GLU A 136 12.52 22.64 6.58
CA GLU A 136 11.95 24.00 6.57
C GLU A 136 12.38 24.83 5.36
N ALA A 137 13.56 24.54 4.82
CA ALA A 137 14.18 25.18 3.66
C ALA A 137 14.62 24.13 2.62
N ALA A 138 15.49 24.51 1.70
CA ALA A 138 16.09 23.62 0.71
C ALA A 138 16.88 22.45 1.35
N ALA A 139 16.89 21.30 0.68
CA ALA A 139 17.62 20.11 1.08
C ALA A 139 18.63 19.69 0.01
N THR A 140 19.91 19.68 0.36
CA THR A 140 21.00 19.22 -0.51
C THR A 140 21.53 17.89 0.02
N LEU A 141 21.28 16.81 -0.70
CA LEU A 141 21.42 15.42 -0.24
C LEU A 141 22.48 14.65 -1.05
N THR A 142 23.17 13.75 -0.36
CA THR A 142 24.16 12.84 -0.93
C THR A 142 24.26 11.59 -0.05
N GLY A 143 24.85 10.51 -0.55
CA GLY A 143 24.95 9.24 0.18
C GLY A 143 23.64 8.46 0.21
N GLN A 144 23.54 7.47 1.10
CA GLN A 144 22.43 6.53 1.17
C GLN A 144 21.47 6.86 2.33
N LEU A 145 20.18 6.95 2.02
CA LEU A 145 19.06 6.91 2.97
C LEU A 145 18.40 5.53 2.90
N THR A 146 18.11 4.93 4.06
CA THR A 146 17.34 3.68 4.16
C THR A 146 15.95 3.95 4.71
N LEU A 147 14.93 3.44 4.04
CA LEU A 147 13.53 3.49 4.47
C LEU A 147 13.11 2.08 4.91
N ASP A 148 12.93 1.87 6.21
CA ASP A 148 12.74 0.55 6.82
C ASP A 148 11.34 0.41 7.40
N GLY A 149 10.54 -0.50 6.84
CA GLY A 149 9.15 -0.66 7.23
C GLY A 149 8.41 -1.72 6.42
N PRO A 150 7.15 -2.04 6.77
CA PRO A 150 6.35 -3.03 6.07
C PRO A 150 5.97 -2.56 4.65
N ALA A 151 5.45 -3.48 3.83
CA ALA A 151 5.06 -3.19 2.44
C ALA A 151 3.95 -2.13 2.30
N ASN A 152 3.17 -1.88 3.35
CA ASN A 152 2.16 -0.81 3.43
C ASN A 152 2.65 0.43 4.22
N GLY A 153 3.93 0.48 4.62
CA GLY A 153 4.53 1.68 5.21
C GLY A 153 4.53 2.83 4.22
N VAL A 154 4.29 4.05 4.69
CA VAL A 154 4.25 5.29 3.89
C VAL A 154 5.28 6.27 4.42
N TRP A 155 6.06 6.86 3.53
CA TRP A 155 7.07 7.88 3.84
C TRP A 155 6.75 9.14 3.05
N ILE A 156 6.70 10.28 3.73
CA ILE A 156 6.45 11.57 3.10
C ILE A 156 7.56 12.53 3.49
N PHE A 157 8.28 13.03 2.50
CA PHE A 157 9.29 14.07 2.65
C PHE A 157 8.72 15.40 2.14
N LYS A 158 8.72 16.45 2.96
CA LYS A 158 8.30 17.80 2.58
C LYS A 158 9.49 18.75 2.63
N ILE A 159 9.89 19.33 1.50
CA ILE A 159 11.05 20.20 1.39
C ILE A 159 10.59 21.66 1.16
N GLY A 160 11.13 22.59 1.94
CA GLY A 160 10.78 24.01 1.87
C GLY A 160 9.47 24.37 2.55
N THR A 161 9.17 23.79 3.72
CA THR A 161 7.87 24.01 4.41
C THR A 161 7.64 25.45 4.89
N LEU A 162 8.64 26.32 4.88
CA LEU A 162 8.49 27.78 5.10
C LEU A 162 8.17 28.57 3.82
N GLY A 163 7.94 27.89 2.68
CA GLY A 163 7.48 28.47 1.42
C GLY A 163 8.52 28.51 0.29
N THR A 164 9.80 28.29 0.59
CA THR A 164 10.87 28.13 -0.39
C THR A 164 11.80 26.98 0.00
N GLY A 165 12.27 26.23 -0.98
CA GLY A 165 13.15 25.08 -0.77
C GLY A 165 13.17 24.12 -1.95
N ALA A 166 14.25 24.16 -2.71
CA ALA A 166 14.58 23.15 -3.70
C ALA A 166 15.10 21.85 -3.06
N LEU A 167 14.88 20.72 -3.74
CA LEU A 167 15.49 19.43 -3.42
C LEU A 167 16.62 19.16 -4.41
N THR A 168 17.85 18.97 -3.93
CA THR A 168 19.02 18.69 -4.79
C THR A 168 19.73 17.43 -4.31
N GLY A 169 19.72 16.36 -5.10
CA GLY A 169 20.47 15.12 -4.83
C GLY A 169 21.67 14.97 -5.77
N THR A 170 22.85 14.66 -5.21
CA THR A 170 24.04 14.34 -6.00
C THR A 170 24.71 13.09 -5.42
N ASN A 171 24.79 12.01 -6.20
CA ASN A 171 25.13 10.68 -5.69
C ASN A 171 24.26 10.28 -4.47
N PHE A 172 22.98 10.67 -4.51
CA PHE A 172 22.00 10.34 -3.48
C PHE A 172 21.33 9.00 -3.83
N SER A 173 21.10 8.15 -2.84
CA SER A 173 20.51 6.82 -3.01
C SER A 173 19.45 6.60 -1.95
N VAL A 174 18.25 6.22 -2.36
CA VAL A 174 17.18 5.78 -1.46
C VAL A 174 17.07 4.27 -1.57
N VAL A 175 17.06 3.56 -0.44
CA VAL A 175 16.99 2.10 -0.38
C VAL A 175 15.84 1.67 0.54
N MET A 176 15.05 0.69 0.11
CA MET A 176 13.99 0.12 0.93
C MET A 176 14.49 -1.08 1.74
N SER A 177 13.98 -1.21 2.97
CA SER A 177 14.21 -2.32 3.89
C SER A 177 12.88 -2.72 4.55
N GLY A 178 12.84 -3.87 5.25
CA GLY A 178 11.67 -4.32 6.02
C GLY A 178 10.48 -4.82 5.18
N GLY A 179 10.58 -4.75 3.85
CA GLY A 179 9.49 -5.02 2.90
C GLY A 179 8.89 -3.76 2.27
N GLY A 180 9.35 -2.56 2.65
CA GLY A 180 8.86 -1.27 2.17
C GLY A 180 8.90 -1.14 0.64
N GLN A 181 7.93 -0.40 0.10
CA GLN A 181 7.74 -0.23 -1.34
C GLN A 181 8.03 1.21 -1.76
N ALA A 182 8.81 1.38 -2.84
CA ALA A 182 9.12 2.69 -3.43
C ALA A 182 7.86 3.54 -3.69
N CYS A 183 6.76 2.87 -4.03
CA CYS A 183 5.50 3.51 -4.43
C CYS A 183 4.72 4.15 -3.29
N ASN A 184 5.11 3.88 -2.05
CA ASN A 184 4.57 4.52 -0.85
C ASN A 184 5.50 5.64 -0.34
N VAL A 185 6.51 6.03 -1.12
CA VAL A 185 7.43 7.12 -0.80
C VAL A 185 7.06 8.34 -1.62
N TYR A 186 6.89 9.50 -0.97
CA TYR A 186 6.42 10.74 -1.58
C TYR A 186 7.34 11.90 -1.20
N TRP A 187 7.68 12.75 -2.18
CA TRP A 187 8.58 13.88 -2.01
C TRP A 187 7.88 15.15 -2.49
N TRP A 188 7.24 15.87 -1.58
CA TRP A 188 6.70 17.20 -1.83
C TRP A 188 7.83 18.22 -1.77
N VAL A 189 7.98 19.06 -2.79
CA VAL A 189 9.06 20.05 -2.87
C VAL A 189 8.46 21.41 -3.22
N ALA A 190 8.69 22.43 -2.38
CA ALA A 190 8.14 23.77 -2.58
C ALA A 190 8.60 24.41 -3.91
N GLU A 191 9.84 24.12 -4.33
CA GLU A 191 10.44 24.64 -5.55
C GLU A 191 10.82 23.50 -6.53
N ALA A 192 12.02 23.56 -7.11
CA ALA A 192 12.50 22.59 -8.09
C ALA A 192 13.13 21.35 -7.42
N ALA A 193 13.09 20.21 -8.12
CA ALA A 193 13.83 19.01 -7.72
C ALA A 193 14.90 18.66 -8.77
N THR A 194 16.15 18.51 -8.34
CA THR A 194 17.30 18.21 -9.21
C THR A 194 18.03 16.98 -8.71
N MET A 195 18.23 15.97 -9.56
CA MET A 195 18.92 14.72 -9.23
C MET A 195 20.06 14.50 -10.22
N THR A 196 21.29 14.39 -9.70
CA THR A 196 22.49 14.10 -10.48
C THR A 196 23.08 12.77 -10.03
N THR A 197 23.29 11.84 -10.96
CA THR A 197 23.91 10.51 -10.75
C THR A 197 23.36 9.79 -9.51
N SER A 198 22.04 9.88 -9.31
CA SER A 198 21.34 9.44 -8.10
C SER A 198 20.42 8.25 -8.39
N ASN A 199 20.22 7.38 -7.39
CA ASN A 199 19.30 6.24 -7.45
C ASN A 199 18.11 6.54 -6.53
N PHE A 200 17.12 7.21 -7.09
CA PHE A 200 16.01 7.79 -6.34
C PHE A 200 14.81 6.84 -6.27
N GLN A 201 14.08 6.86 -5.16
CA GLN A 201 12.84 6.09 -4.98
C GLN A 201 11.71 6.98 -4.46
N GLY A 202 10.54 6.85 -5.06
CA GLY A 202 9.33 7.59 -4.68
C GLY A 202 8.74 8.47 -5.77
N THR A 203 7.53 8.95 -5.51
CA THR A 203 6.85 9.96 -6.32
C THR A 203 7.32 11.35 -5.91
N ILE A 204 7.95 12.10 -6.82
CA ILE A 204 8.22 13.52 -6.63
C ILE A 204 6.98 14.32 -7.01
N LEU A 205 6.60 15.29 -6.16
CA LEU A 205 5.61 16.32 -6.43
C LEU A 205 6.29 17.68 -6.30
N ALA A 206 6.82 18.21 -7.42
CA ALA A 206 7.64 19.42 -7.43
C ALA A 206 6.84 20.69 -7.75
N GLY A 207 7.05 21.72 -6.92
CA GLY A 207 6.42 23.03 -7.02
C GLY A 207 6.86 23.85 -8.24
N ALA A 208 8.02 23.51 -8.81
CA ALA A 208 8.56 24.09 -10.04
C ALA A 208 8.99 23.00 -11.03
N ALA A 209 10.21 23.11 -11.60
CA ALA A 209 10.74 22.18 -12.59
C ALA A 209 11.42 20.98 -11.94
N THR A 210 11.52 19.87 -12.69
CA THR A 210 12.31 18.70 -12.29
C THR A 210 13.44 18.48 -13.30
N THR A 211 14.59 18.01 -12.81
CA THR A 211 15.77 17.76 -13.65
C THR A 211 16.53 16.55 -13.14
N PHE A 212 16.58 15.48 -13.94
CA PHE A 212 17.35 14.28 -13.69
C PHE A 212 18.49 14.14 -14.71
N THR A 213 19.72 13.98 -14.22
CA THR A 213 20.92 13.82 -15.04
C THR A 213 21.73 12.62 -14.56
N GLY A 214 21.62 11.50 -15.27
CA GLY A 214 22.22 10.23 -14.89
C GLY A 214 21.52 9.53 -13.72
N GLY A 215 21.66 8.20 -13.65
CA GLY A 215 21.14 7.38 -12.54
C GLY A 215 19.76 6.79 -12.83
N SER A 216 18.96 6.62 -11.77
CA SER A 216 17.66 5.94 -11.87
C SER A 216 16.59 6.52 -10.95
N LEU A 217 15.33 6.33 -11.34
CA LEU A 217 14.14 6.65 -10.57
C LEU A 217 13.23 5.41 -10.54
N ILE A 218 12.91 4.89 -9.35
CA ILE A 218 11.81 3.94 -9.15
C ILE A 218 10.67 4.70 -8.49
N GLY A 219 9.66 5.11 -9.25
CA GLY A 219 8.68 6.06 -8.74
C GLY A 219 7.95 6.83 -9.82
N ARG A 220 7.78 8.14 -9.62
CA ARG A 220 7.17 9.06 -10.59
C ARG A 220 7.80 10.45 -10.50
N ASP A 221 7.89 11.14 -11.61
CA ASP A 221 8.36 12.53 -11.70
C ASP A 221 7.19 13.45 -12.06
N LEU A 222 6.62 14.16 -11.07
CA LEU A 222 5.47 15.05 -11.28
C LEU A 222 5.88 16.51 -11.02
N ALA A 223 5.79 17.38 -12.04
CA ALA A 223 6.33 18.73 -12.03
C ALA A 223 5.30 19.81 -12.45
N LYS A 224 5.17 20.89 -11.65
CA LYS A 224 4.32 22.05 -12.03
C LYS A 224 4.89 22.86 -13.19
N ALA A 225 6.21 22.83 -13.38
CA ALA A 225 6.87 23.37 -14.57
C ALA A 225 7.33 22.22 -15.48
N ALA A 226 8.44 22.40 -16.21
CA ALA A 226 8.95 21.38 -17.12
C ALA A 226 9.68 20.26 -16.38
N ALA A 227 9.61 19.04 -16.91
CA ALA A 227 10.46 17.91 -16.50
C ALA A 227 11.56 17.68 -17.54
N THR A 228 12.80 17.50 -17.09
CA THR A 228 13.97 17.27 -17.96
C THR A 228 14.74 16.02 -17.50
N LEU A 229 14.93 15.04 -18.39
CA LEU A 229 15.61 13.78 -18.10
C LEU A 229 16.73 13.55 -19.11
N THR A 230 17.95 13.30 -18.63
CA THR A 230 19.15 13.08 -19.47
C THR A 230 19.98 11.91 -18.95
N GLY A 231 20.11 10.82 -19.70
CA GLY A 231 20.86 9.63 -19.30
C GLY A 231 20.27 8.83 -18.13
N VAL A 232 18.93 8.84 -17.96
CA VAL A 232 18.23 8.32 -16.78
C VAL A 232 17.37 7.11 -17.13
N THR A 233 17.30 6.13 -16.23
CA THR A 233 16.29 5.06 -16.28
C THR A 233 15.18 5.35 -15.27
N VAL A 234 13.98 5.69 -15.76
CA VAL A 234 12.77 5.76 -14.96
C VAL A 234 12.03 4.43 -15.08
N SER A 235 11.81 3.77 -13.95
CA SER A 235 10.81 2.71 -13.83
C SER A 235 9.64 3.29 -13.06
N ALA A 236 8.49 3.40 -13.72
CA ALA A 236 7.28 3.80 -13.02
C ALA A 236 7.08 2.87 -11.83
N CYS A 237 6.55 3.43 -10.75
CA CYS A 237 5.62 2.65 -9.97
C CYS A 237 4.55 2.13 -10.92
N SER A 238 4.57 0.81 -11.16
CA SER A 238 3.50 0.14 -11.90
C SER A 238 2.18 0.70 -11.40
N PRO A 239 1.22 1.05 -12.28
CA PRO A 239 -0.10 1.36 -11.81
C PRO A 239 -0.62 0.14 -11.06
N GLY A 240 -0.54 0.21 -9.73
CA GLY A 240 -1.68 -0.16 -8.90
C GLY A 240 -2.82 0.64 -9.51
N THR A 241 -3.63 -0.06 -10.31
CA THR A 241 -4.58 0.54 -11.23
C THR A 241 -5.38 1.58 -10.46
N PRO A 242 -5.50 2.85 -10.94
CA PRO A 242 -6.33 3.84 -10.26
C PRO A 242 -7.67 3.18 -9.93
N PRO A 243 -8.12 3.18 -8.66
CA PRO A 243 -9.01 2.15 -8.12
C PRO A 243 -10.20 1.98 -9.06
N VAL A 244 -10.13 0.92 -9.88
CA VAL A 244 -10.97 0.88 -11.05
C VAL A 244 -12.37 0.70 -10.52
N VAL A 245 -13.27 1.64 -10.81
CA VAL A 245 -14.71 1.41 -10.63
C VAL A 245 -15.22 0.50 -11.76
N CYS A 246 -14.45 -0.56 -12.04
CA CYS A 246 -14.97 -1.83 -12.44
C CYS A 246 -16.09 -2.20 -11.46
N LYS A 247 -17.15 -2.79 -11.99
CA LYS A 247 -17.86 -3.81 -11.22
C LYS A 247 -16.89 -5.01 -11.14
N ASP A 248 -15.89 -4.91 -10.26
CA ASP A 248 -14.98 -6.00 -9.91
C ASP A 248 -15.61 -6.73 -8.73
N LYS A 249 -16.03 -7.96 -9.00
CA LYS A 249 -16.75 -8.83 -8.08
C LYS A 249 -16.15 -10.22 -8.19
N VAL A 250 -15.73 -10.78 -7.06
CA VAL A 250 -15.44 -12.21 -6.97
C VAL A 250 -16.64 -12.96 -6.39
N THR A 251 -16.92 -14.13 -6.94
CA THR A 251 -17.81 -15.12 -6.35
C THR A 251 -17.10 -16.46 -6.34
N GLY A 252 -17.13 -17.18 -5.23
CA GLY A 252 -16.57 -18.52 -5.16
C GLY A 252 -17.28 -19.38 -4.14
N GLY A 253 -17.24 -20.69 -4.37
CA GLY A 253 -17.77 -21.68 -3.45
C GLY A 253 -17.15 -23.02 -3.73
N GLY A 254 -16.81 -23.75 -2.68
CA GLY A 254 -16.05 -24.98 -2.83
C GLY A 254 -15.50 -25.53 -1.54
N TRP A 255 -14.42 -26.30 -1.68
CA TRP A 255 -13.71 -26.87 -0.56
C TRP A 255 -12.25 -27.15 -0.85
N ILE A 256 -11.45 -27.07 0.21
CA ILE A 256 -10.03 -27.40 0.26
C ILE A 256 -9.81 -28.61 1.16
N MET A 257 -8.74 -29.37 0.89
CA MET A 257 -8.23 -30.38 1.82
C MET A 257 -7.39 -29.68 2.90
N LEU A 258 -7.69 -29.96 4.16
CA LEU A 258 -6.96 -29.39 5.29
C LEU A 258 -5.77 -30.29 5.67
N PRO A 259 -4.71 -29.75 6.29
CA PRO A 259 -3.58 -30.55 6.81
C PRO A 259 -4.00 -31.64 7.81
N SER A 260 -5.14 -31.47 8.47
CA SER A 260 -5.79 -32.45 9.35
C SER A 260 -6.38 -33.68 8.63
N GLY A 261 -6.32 -33.72 7.28
CA GLY A 261 -7.10 -34.64 6.46
C GLY A 261 -8.61 -34.32 6.45
N GLY A 262 -9.00 -33.22 7.11
CA GLY A 262 -10.36 -32.69 7.12
C GLY A 262 -10.74 -31.94 5.85
N LYS A 263 -12.01 -31.56 5.78
CA LYS A 263 -12.57 -30.76 4.68
C LYS A 263 -12.89 -29.36 5.20
N GLY A 264 -12.31 -28.33 4.58
CA GLY A 264 -12.74 -26.95 4.76
C GLY A 264 -13.69 -26.57 3.64
N THR A 265 -14.98 -26.35 3.92
CA THR A 265 -15.94 -25.83 2.93
C THR A 265 -16.06 -24.31 3.04
N PHE A 266 -16.30 -23.61 1.93
CA PHE A 266 -16.48 -22.16 1.93
C PHE A 266 -17.49 -21.67 0.90
N GLY A 267 -18.03 -20.48 1.16
CA GLY A 267 -18.70 -19.61 0.20
C GLY A 267 -18.19 -18.18 0.39
N VAL A 268 -17.78 -17.53 -0.69
CA VAL A 268 -17.14 -16.21 -0.64
C VAL A 268 -17.69 -15.32 -1.75
N THR A 269 -18.06 -14.09 -1.39
CA THR A 269 -18.32 -13.02 -2.34
C THR A 269 -17.63 -11.74 -1.86
N GLY A 270 -17.15 -10.94 -2.79
CA GLY A 270 -16.51 -9.66 -2.48
C GLY A 270 -16.52 -8.73 -3.69
N GLY A 271 -16.52 -7.43 -3.46
CA GLY A 271 -16.42 -6.42 -4.52
C GLY A 271 -16.78 -5.01 -4.05
N ILE A 272 -16.87 -4.10 -5.01
CA ILE A 272 -17.26 -2.70 -4.78
C ILE A 272 -18.64 -2.46 -5.41
N LYS A 273 -19.63 -2.02 -4.60
CA LYS A 273 -20.97 -1.62 -5.07
C LYS A 273 -21.28 -0.21 -4.57
N HIS A 274 -21.57 0.71 -5.51
CA HIS A 274 -21.84 2.12 -5.22
C HIS A 274 -20.75 2.81 -4.37
N GLY A 275 -19.47 2.54 -4.68
CA GLY A 275 -18.33 3.10 -3.95
C GLY A 275 -18.13 2.54 -2.53
N LYS A 276 -18.84 1.47 -2.15
CA LYS A 276 -18.70 0.80 -0.84
C LYS A 276 -18.27 -0.66 -1.03
N PHE A 277 -17.46 -1.16 -0.10
CA PHE A 277 -17.16 -2.59 -0.03
C PHE A 277 -18.41 -3.39 0.31
N TRP A 278 -18.60 -4.50 -0.40
CA TRP A 278 -19.69 -5.44 -0.17
C TRP A 278 -19.18 -6.87 -0.37
N GLY A 279 -19.75 -7.82 0.36
CA GLY A 279 -19.41 -9.22 0.24
C GLY A 279 -19.93 -10.05 1.41
N HIS A 280 -19.62 -11.34 1.38
CA HIS A 280 -20.00 -12.31 2.39
C HIS A 280 -18.96 -13.42 2.47
N LEU A 281 -18.75 -13.97 3.66
CA LEU A 281 -17.91 -15.13 3.88
C LEU A 281 -18.67 -16.16 4.72
N THR A 282 -18.69 -17.40 4.27
CA THR A 282 -18.88 -18.58 5.11
C THR A 282 -17.68 -19.49 4.97
N TYR A 283 -17.24 -20.07 6.08
CA TYR A 283 -16.28 -21.15 6.08
C TYR A 283 -16.64 -22.16 7.17
N VAL A 284 -16.48 -23.46 6.89
CA VAL A 284 -16.68 -24.53 7.86
C VAL A 284 -15.52 -25.51 7.78
N ASP A 285 -14.76 -25.62 8.87
CA ASP A 285 -13.82 -26.72 9.10
C ASP A 285 -14.59 -27.89 9.69
N HIS A 286 -14.68 -29.01 8.98
CA HIS A 286 -15.37 -30.22 9.43
C HIS A 286 -14.51 -31.13 10.33
N GLY A 287 -13.34 -30.66 10.76
CA GLY A 287 -12.38 -31.42 11.54
C GLY A 287 -11.76 -32.59 10.76
N PRO A 288 -10.89 -33.39 11.40
CA PRO A 288 -10.30 -34.58 10.78
C PRO A 288 -11.38 -35.57 10.32
N LYS A 289 -11.20 -36.15 9.13
CA LYS A 289 -12.15 -37.11 8.53
C LYS A 289 -12.45 -38.27 9.49
N GLY A 290 -13.72 -38.42 9.87
CA GLY A 290 -14.18 -39.47 10.78
C GLY A 290 -14.02 -39.14 12.27
N SER A 291 -13.55 -37.94 12.63
CA SER A 291 -13.62 -37.45 14.00
C SER A 291 -15.06 -37.05 14.38
N LYS A 292 -15.30 -36.90 15.69
CA LYS A 292 -16.53 -36.31 16.25
C LYS A 292 -16.30 -34.89 16.79
N VAL A 293 -15.27 -34.20 16.30
CA VAL A 293 -15.02 -32.81 16.66
C VAL A 293 -16.12 -31.95 16.03
N GLU A 294 -16.63 -30.97 16.77
CA GLU A 294 -17.65 -30.06 16.23
C GLU A 294 -17.06 -29.15 15.15
N ASP A 295 -17.84 -28.94 14.08
CA ASP A 295 -17.52 -28.03 12.98
C ASP A 295 -17.16 -26.61 13.49
N MET A 296 -15.98 -26.08 13.12
CA MET A 296 -15.69 -24.66 13.32
C MET A 296 -16.31 -23.84 12.19
N LYS A 297 -17.28 -22.98 12.53
CA LYS A 297 -18.07 -22.19 11.59
C LYS A 297 -17.70 -20.72 11.65
N VAL A 298 -17.20 -20.17 10.54
CA VAL A 298 -16.94 -18.74 10.36
C VAL A 298 -18.08 -18.13 9.54
N LYS A 299 -18.59 -16.98 9.97
CA LYS A 299 -19.51 -16.15 9.19
C LYS A 299 -19.07 -14.69 9.20
N GLY A 300 -18.83 -14.13 8.01
CA GLY A 300 -18.57 -12.70 7.85
C GLY A 300 -19.78 -11.86 8.23
N THR A 301 -19.54 -10.75 8.94
CA THR A 301 -20.54 -9.75 9.37
C THR A 301 -20.42 -8.42 8.65
N GLY A 302 -19.29 -8.17 7.98
CA GLY A 302 -19.08 -7.02 7.09
C GLY A 302 -17.70 -7.07 6.44
N VAL A 303 -17.57 -6.49 5.25
CA VAL A 303 -16.30 -6.35 4.52
C VAL A 303 -15.68 -4.99 4.87
N THR A 304 -14.40 -4.98 5.22
CA THR A 304 -13.64 -3.77 5.60
C THR A 304 -12.60 -3.38 4.56
N SER A 305 -12.14 -4.32 3.73
CA SER A 305 -11.22 -4.09 2.62
C SER A 305 -11.52 -5.03 1.46
N TYR A 306 -11.31 -4.56 0.24
CA TYR A 306 -11.34 -5.35 -0.98
C TYR A 306 -10.25 -4.84 -1.94
N ALA A 307 -9.31 -5.71 -2.32
CA ALA A 307 -8.17 -5.32 -3.13
C ALA A 307 -7.94 -6.28 -4.31
N VAL A 308 -7.58 -5.69 -5.45
CA VAL A 308 -7.05 -6.39 -6.62
C VAL A 308 -5.57 -6.66 -6.37
N VAL A 309 -5.19 -7.92 -6.19
CA VAL A 309 -3.79 -8.31 -5.95
C VAL A 309 -3.05 -8.45 -7.27
N ASP A 310 -3.67 -9.12 -8.25
CA ASP A 310 -3.17 -9.28 -9.61
C ASP A 310 -4.32 -9.57 -10.59
N ALA A 311 -4.01 -10.07 -11.79
CA ALA A 311 -4.99 -10.39 -12.82
C ALA A 311 -5.99 -11.51 -12.42
N VAL A 312 -5.60 -12.42 -11.55
CA VAL A 312 -6.34 -13.63 -11.13
C VAL A 312 -6.66 -13.67 -9.63
N THR A 313 -6.01 -12.84 -8.80
CA THR A 313 -6.12 -12.89 -7.34
C THR A 313 -6.88 -11.68 -6.76
N ARG A 314 -7.74 -11.92 -5.76
CA ARG A 314 -8.41 -10.88 -4.95
C ARG A 314 -8.19 -11.13 -3.47
N HIS A 315 -8.00 -10.04 -2.74
CA HIS A 315 -7.88 -10.03 -1.29
C HIS A 315 -9.11 -9.36 -0.66
N ILE A 316 -9.65 -9.96 0.40
CA ILE A 316 -10.86 -9.49 1.10
C ILE A 316 -10.58 -9.51 2.59
N GLU A 317 -10.79 -8.39 3.28
CA GLU A 317 -10.79 -8.34 4.73
C GLU A 317 -12.19 -8.05 5.27
N GLY A 318 -12.48 -8.52 6.47
CA GLY A 318 -13.72 -8.17 7.12
C GLY A 318 -13.82 -8.55 8.59
N THR A 319 -14.93 -8.15 9.20
CA THR A 319 -15.34 -8.58 10.53
C THR A 319 -16.17 -9.86 10.42
N GLY A 320 -16.11 -10.73 11.43
CA GLY A 320 -16.89 -11.96 11.43
C GLY A 320 -17.14 -12.55 12.81
N LYS A 321 -17.83 -13.68 12.77
CA LYS A 321 -18.14 -14.53 13.91
C LYS A 321 -17.48 -15.89 13.74
N ILE A 322 -17.00 -16.48 14.84
CA ILE A 322 -16.57 -17.88 14.92
C ILE A 322 -17.53 -18.59 15.88
N ASN A 323 -18.15 -19.68 15.45
CA ASN A 323 -19.16 -20.45 16.20
C ASN A 323 -20.31 -19.60 16.79
N GLY A 324 -20.59 -18.43 16.17
CA GLY A 324 -21.62 -17.48 16.59
C GLY A 324 -21.12 -16.32 17.47
N GLU A 325 -19.95 -16.45 18.08
CA GLU A 325 -19.26 -15.43 18.87
C GLU A 325 -18.64 -14.36 17.96
N ALA A 326 -18.78 -13.08 18.30
CA ALA A 326 -18.34 -11.94 17.50
C ALA A 326 -17.00 -11.35 17.99
N GLY A 327 -16.42 -10.44 17.21
CA GLY A 327 -15.17 -9.76 17.57
C GLY A 327 -13.93 -10.27 16.83
N TYR A 328 -14.12 -11.19 15.87
CA TYR A 328 -13.05 -11.68 15.01
C TYR A 328 -12.96 -10.87 13.73
N THR A 329 -11.76 -10.83 13.14
CA THR A 329 -11.58 -10.42 11.74
C THR A 329 -11.08 -11.59 10.91
N TYR A 330 -11.31 -11.50 9.60
CA TYR A 330 -10.81 -12.44 8.61
C TYR A 330 -10.05 -11.71 7.52
N GLN A 331 -9.09 -12.40 6.93
CA GLN A 331 -8.46 -12.08 5.65
C GLN A 331 -8.64 -13.29 4.73
N VAL A 332 -9.07 -13.07 3.50
CA VAL A 332 -9.29 -14.10 2.49
C VAL A 332 -8.59 -13.72 1.20
N ASP A 333 -7.76 -14.62 0.68
CA ASP A 333 -7.23 -14.55 -0.67
C ASP A 333 -7.94 -15.60 -1.53
N VAL A 334 -8.39 -15.18 -2.70
CA VAL A 334 -9.03 -16.06 -3.70
C VAL A 334 -8.38 -15.84 -5.05
N MET A 335 -8.04 -16.94 -5.73
CA MET A 335 -7.40 -16.94 -7.04
C MET A 335 -8.23 -17.75 -8.03
N ASP A 336 -8.55 -17.15 -9.17
CA ASP A 336 -9.28 -17.73 -10.31
C ASP A 336 -8.28 -18.01 -11.43
N SER A 337 -7.86 -19.26 -11.58
CA SER A 337 -6.80 -19.66 -12.52
C SER A 337 -7.33 -20.41 -13.75
N GLY A 338 -8.59 -20.16 -14.10
CA GLY A 338 -9.25 -20.68 -15.30
C GLY A 338 -10.04 -21.97 -15.06
N GLU A 339 -11.01 -22.19 -15.94
CA GLU A 339 -12.00 -23.24 -15.78
C GLU A 339 -11.51 -24.62 -16.28
N PRO A 340 -11.92 -25.74 -15.64
CA PRO A 340 -12.70 -25.80 -14.40
C PRO A 340 -11.83 -25.50 -13.17
N GLY A 341 -12.43 -24.91 -12.13
CA GLY A 341 -11.76 -24.33 -10.96
C GLY A 341 -10.95 -25.23 -10.01
N ARG A 342 -10.33 -26.31 -10.51
CA ARG A 342 -9.30 -27.08 -9.78
C ARG A 342 -7.97 -26.33 -9.70
N ALA A 343 -7.73 -25.39 -10.61
CA ALA A 343 -6.58 -24.50 -10.59
C ALA A 343 -6.77 -23.34 -9.58
N ASP A 344 -8.01 -23.09 -9.17
CA ASP A 344 -8.35 -22.02 -8.24
C ASP A 344 -7.81 -22.31 -6.84
N MET A 345 -7.56 -21.25 -6.08
CA MET A 345 -7.04 -21.32 -4.72
C MET A 345 -7.92 -20.50 -3.77
N PHE A 346 -8.16 -21.05 -2.58
CA PHE A 346 -8.77 -20.35 -1.45
C PHE A 346 -7.79 -20.32 -0.28
N SER A 347 -7.66 -19.17 0.37
CA SER A 347 -6.83 -18.94 1.56
C SER A 347 -7.63 -18.12 2.57
N LEU A 348 -7.61 -18.54 3.83
CA LEU A 348 -8.26 -17.88 4.96
C LEU A 348 -7.26 -17.72 6.11
N ARG A 349 -7.23 -16.52 6.71
CA ARG A 349 -6.60 -16.23 7.99
C ARG A 349 -7.62 -15.56 8.92
N LEU A 350 -7.63 -15.93 10.18
CA LEU A 350 -8.51 -15.35 11.21
C LEU A 350 -7.68 -14.65 12.29
N SER A 351 -8.25 -13.64 12.95
CA SER A 351 -7.56 -12.89 14.02
C SER A 351 -7.18 -13.72 15.25
N ASN A 352 -7.77 -14.91 15.43
CA ASN A 352 -7.38 -15.87 16.47
C ASN A 352 -6.17 -16.75 16.08
N GLY A 353 -5.55 -16.51 14.91
CA GLY A 353 -4.40 -17.27 14.41
C GLY A 353 -4.75 -18.52 13.60
N TYR A 354 -6.02 -18.88 13.46
CA TYR A 354 -6.43 -19.99 12.58
C TYR A 354 -6.15 -19.65 11.11
N THR A 355 -5.63 -20.62 10.36
CA THR A 355 -5.41 -20.51 8.92
C THR A 355 -5.86 -21.78 8.19
N ALA A 356 -6.41 -21.60 6.99
CA ALA A 356 -6.75 -22.70 6.09
C ALA A 356 -6.51 -22.26 4.64
N SER A 357 -5.75 -23.02 3.86
CA SER A 357 -5.36 -22.62 2.51
C SER A 357 -5.12 -23.85 1.61
N GLY A 358 -5.46 -23.73 0.33
CA GLY A 358 -5.15 -24.74 -0.68
C GLY A 358 -5.86 -24.53 -2.02
N TYR A 359 -5.45 -25.32 -3.01
CA TYR A 359 -6.19 -25.46 -4.27
C TYR A 359 -7.55 -26.11 -4.04
N LEU A 360 -8.54 -25.77 -4.85
CA LEU A 360 -9.89 -26.33 -4.71
C LEU A 360 -9.91 -27.81 -5.11
N ALA A 361 -10.20 -28.66 -4.14
CA ALA A 361 -10.48 -30.08 -4.39
C ALA A 361 -11.92 -30.30 -4.92
N GLY A 362 -12.75 -29.27 -4.87
CA GLY A 362 -13.95 -29.11 -5.71
C GLY A 362 -14.67 -27.80 -5.44
N GLY A 363 -15.34 -27.26 -6.46
CA GLY A 363 -15.89 -25.91 -6.45
C GLY A 363 -15.36 -25.07 -7.62
N ASN A 364 -15.58 -23.76 -7.56
CA ASN A 364 -15.05 -22.78 -8.51
C ASN A 364 -14.95 -21.41 -7.82
N ILE A 365 -14.01 -20.58 -8.26
CA ILE A 365 -13.95 -19.13 -8.02
C ILE A 365 -14.12 -18.46 -9.40
N GLN A 366 -14.79 -17.31 -9.45
CA GLN A 366 -15.02 -16.55 -10.67
C GLN A 366 -14.80 -15.06 -10.43
N LEU A 367 -13.96 -14.44 -11.26
CA LEU A 367 -13.77 -12.99 -11.31
C LEU A 367 -14.65 -12.36 -12.38
N HIS A 368 -15.72 -11.70 -11.92
CA HIS A 368 -16.60 -10.90 -12.75
C HIS A 368 -15.95 -9.54 -12.99
N LYS A 369 -15.29 -9.38 -14.13
CA LYS A 369 -14.58 -8.17 -14.54
C LYS A 369 -15.38 -7.41 -15.61
N LYS A 370 -16.20 -6.42 -15.22
CA LYS A 370 -16.69 -5.40 -16.17
C LYS A 370 -15.78 -4.17 -16.13
N CYS A 371 -14.66 -4.23 -16.85
CA CYS A 371 -13.85 -3.05 -17.18
C CYS A 371 -14.55 -2.28 -18.30
N ARG A 372 -15.05 -1.08 -18.03
CA ARG A 372 -15.35 -0.08 -19.07
C ARG A 372 -14.41 1.11 -18.84
N PRO A 373 -13.65 1.58 -19.85
CA PRO A 373 -12.98 2.86 -19.72
C PRO A 373 -14.02 3.96 -19.49
N LEU A 374 -13.69 4.97 -18.69
CA LEU A 374 -14.48 6.20 -18.55
C LEU A 374 -14.35 7.06 -19.82
N ILE A 375 -14.85 6.53 -20.94
CA ILE A 375 -15.21 7.36 -22.09
C ILE A 375 -16.52 8.05 -21.71
N CYS A 376 -16.54 9.38 -21.74
CA CYS A 376 -17.75 10.15 -21.50
C CYS A 376 -18.84 9.77 -22.52
N GLN A 377 -19.84 9.01 -22.08
CA GLN A 377 -21.11 8.89 -22.77
C GLN A 377 -22.25 9.14 -21.79
N SER A 378 -22.90 10.28 -21.99
CA SER A 378 -24.18 10.62 -21.39
C SER A 378 -25.29 9.79 -22.03
N SER A 379 -25.66 8.69 -21.39
CA SER A 379 -26.99 8.09 -21.50
C SER A 379 -27.19 7.09 -20.36
N ASP A 380 -28.13 7.41 -19.48
CA ASP A 380 -28.83 6.39 -18.69
C ASP A 380 -29.54 5.39 -19.62
N ASN A 381 -29.95 4.26 -19.05
CA ASN A 381 -30.52 3.06 -19.66
C ASN A 381 -29.47 2.08 -20.24
N ASP A 382 -29.31 0.95 -19.54
CA ASP A 382 -29.16 -0.40 -20.08
C ASP A 382 -29.29 -1.39 -18.90
N ASP A 383 -30.55 -1.56 -18.50
CA ASP A 383 -31.24 -2.75 -17.99
C ASP A 383 -30.66 -3.62 -16.85
N ASP A 384 -31.44 -3.65 -15.75
CA ASP A 384 -31.50 -4.72 -14.76
C ASP A 384 -32.17 -5.98 -15.35
N GLU A 385 -31.48 -6.70 -16.26
CA GLU A 385 -31.86 -8.07 -16.65
C GLU A 385 -30.86 -9.11 -16.13
N ASP A 386 -31.13 -9.63 -14.93
CA ASP A 386 -30.74 -10.99 -14.50
C ASP A 386 -31.55 -11.47 -13.28
N ASP A 387 -32.09 -10.55 -12.46
CA ASP A 387 -33.03 -10.87 -11.38
C ASP A 387 -34.46 -11.09 -11.92
N ARG A 388 -34.68 -12.20 -12.65
CA ARG A 388 -36.03 -12.78 -12.83
C ARG A 388 -36.12 -14.13 -12.15
N ASP A 389 -36.53 -14.09 -10.89
CA ASP A 389 -37.16 -15.21 -10.20
C ASP A 389 -38.20 -15.88 -11.11
N LYS A 390 -38.03 -17.18 -11.32
CA LYS A 390 -39.13 -18.09 -11.58
C LYS A 390 -38.97 -19.29 -10.68
N ASP A 391 -39.40 -19.09 -9.43
CA ASP A 391 -40.13 -20.12 -8.72
C ASP A 391 -41.17 -20.73 -9.67
N HIS A 392 -41.00 -22.01 -9.96
CA HIS A 392 -42.16 -22.88 -10.13
C HIS A 392 -41.80 -24.25 -9.57
N ASP A 393 -42.33 -24.48 -8.37
CA ASP A 393 -42.21 -25.70 -7.63
C ASP A 393 -42.88 -26.88 -8.36
N LYS A 394 -42.55 -28.10 -7.93
CA LYS A 394 -43.02 -29.34 -8.56
C LYS A 394 -44.43 -29.76 -8.10
N ASP A 395 -44.88 -30.83 -8.75
CA ASP A 395 -45.91 -31.78 -8.30
C ASP A 395 -47.37 -31.32 -8.37
N HIS A 396 -48.11 -31.85 -9.36
CA HIS A 396 -48.85 -33.10 -9.12
C HIS A 396 -49.48 -33.69 -10.39
N ASP A 397 -49.17 -34.96 -10.66
CA ASP A 397 -50.02 -35.81 -11.52
C ASP A 397 -51.36 -36.10 -10.82
N LYS A 398 -52.45 -35.90 -11.58
CA LYS A 398 -53.75 -36.58 -11.43
C LYS A 398 -54.45 -36.62 -12.80
N ASP A 399 -54.18 -37.68 -13.57
CA ASP A 399 -55.13 -38.80 -13.80
C ASP A 399 -54.53 -39.83 -14.78
#